data_AF-A0A842Y6M2-F1
#
_entry.id   AF-A0A842Y6M2-F1
#
_cell.length_a   1.000
_cell.length_b   1.000
_cell.length_c   1.000
_cell.angle_alpha   90.00
_cell.angle_beta   90.00
_cell.angle_gamma   90.00
#
_symmetry.space_group_name_H-M   'P 1'
#
loop_
_entity.id
_entity.type
_entity.pdbx_description
1 polymer ?
#
loop_
_entity_poly.entity_id
_entity_poly.type
_entity_poly.pdbx_seq_one_letter_code
_entity_poly.pdbx_strand_id
1 'polypeptide(L)'
;MRKITIGLFVLCLILMMNSVTAVPSGNYFKQITIDHNYVNGSQTDFPMMINITDTDLAEKAQADGDDIVFFNSDNTTQLDHQIEGTFNSATGNLKAWIRIPELSNTTNSTIYMYYNNSDANNTENSSGVWGVNASGIWLMDEGTGTAVNDSSGNENHGVNSGADWIANGLDF
;
A
#
# COMPACT_ATOMS: atom_id res chain seq x y z
N MET A 1 4.12 19.75 -48.76
CA MET A 1 3.68 19.02 -49.97
C MET A 1 3.72 17.52 -49.69
N ARG A 2 2.62 16.84 -50.05
CA ARG A 2 2.35 15.40 -50.32
C ARG A 2 3.38 14.30 -49.98
N LYS A 3 2.86 13.23 -49.34
CA LYS A 3 3.41 11.88 -49.09
C LYS A 3 3.62 11.05 -50.38
N ILE A 4 4.56 10.09 -50.38
CA ILE A 4 4.52 8.79 -51.09
C ILE A 4 5.27 7.72 -50.26
N THR A 5 4.71 6.51 -50.16
CA THR A 5 5.13 5.35 -49.33
C THR A 5 5.30 4.08 -50.18
N ILE A 6 5.92 3.04 -49.59
CA ILE A 6 5.82 1.56 -49.78
C ILE A 6 7.11 0.92 -50.35
N GLY A 7 7.72 -0.13 -49.78
CA GLY A 7 7.43 -0.93 -48.59
C GLY A 7 8.42 -2.12 -48.46
N LEU A 8 8.37 -2.86 -47.34
CA LEU A 8 8.71 -4.30 -47.26
C LEU A 8 8.15 -4.87 -45.93
N PHE A 9 7.39 -5.95 -46.05
CA PHE A 9 6.73 -6.66 -44.96
C PHE A 9 7.74 -7.63 -44.32
N VAL A 10 8.15 -7.38 -43.07
CA VAL A 10 8.76 -8.40 -42.20
C VAL A 10 7.85 -8.54 -40.99
N LEU A 11 7.12 -9.65 -40.96
CA LEU A 11 6.35 -10.10 -39.80
C LEU A 11 7.35 -10.61 -38.76
N CYS A 12 7.86 -9.70 -37.91
CA CYS A 12 8.57 -10.07 -36.70
C CYS A 12 7.53 -10.23 -35.60
N LEU A 13 7.17 -11.48 -35.31
CA LEU A 13 6.42 -11.85 -34.09
C LEU A 13 7.33 -11.52 -32.89
N ILE A 14 7.26 -10.28 -32.41
CA ILE A 14 7.83 -9.91 -31.13
C ILE A 14 6.94 -10.58 -30.08
N LEU A 15 7.38 -11.74 -29.58
CA LEU A 15 7.03 -12.20 -28.26
C LEU A 15 7.54 -11.14 -27.29
N MET A 16 6.72 -10.14 -26.99
CA MET A 16 6.93 -9.35 -25.80
C MET A 16 6.64 -10.29 -24.64
N MET A 17 7.68 -10.95 -24.13
CA MET A 17 7.76 -11.16 -22.69
C MET A 17 7.86 -9.76 -22.08
N ASN A 18 6.73 -9.07 -22.00
CA ASN A 18 6.59 -8.04 -21.00
C ASN A 18 6.62 -8.82 -19.69
N SER A 19 7.79 -8.90 -19.07
CA SER A 19 7.76 -8.63 -17.64
C SER A 19 7.21 -7.20 -17.55
N VAL A 20 5.89 -7.09 -17.45
CA VAL A 20 5.29 -5.89 -16.89
C VAL A 20 5.80 -5.92 -15.46
N THR A 21 7.00 -5.37 -15.22
CA THR A 21 7.24 -4.77 -13.92
C THR A 21 6.16 -3.72 -13.83
N ALA A 22 5.21 -3.92 -12.91
CA ALA A 22 4.09 -3.01 -12.71
C ALA A 22 4.67 -1.59 -12.60
N VAL A 23 4.51 -0.79 -13.65
CA VAL A 23 4.83 0.63 -13.55
C VAL A 23 3.78 1.19 -12.59
N PRO A 24 4.17 1.96 -11.57
CA PRO A 24 3.21 2.55 -10.65
C PRO A 24 2.10 3.25 -11.42
N SER A 25 0.85 2.84 -11.17
CA SER A 25 -0.29 3.29 -11.96
C SER A 25 -0.83 4.66 -11.52
N GLY A 26 -0.28 5.23 -10.44
CA GLY A 26 -0.60 6.57 -9.93
C GLY A 26 0.06 7.69 -10.73
N ASN A 27 -0.69 8.78 -10.96
CA ASN A 27 -0.18 9.97 -11.65
C ASN A 27 0.61 10.91 -10.72
N TYR A 28 0.51 10.69 -9.41
CA TYR A 28 1.22 11.45 -8.38
C TYR A 28 1.95 10.50 -7.45
N PHE A 29 3.09 10.94 -6.92
CA PHE A 29 3.85 10.17 -5.96
C PHE A 29 4.43 11.05 -4.85
N LYS A 30 4.63 10.45 -3.68
CA LYS A 30 5.39 11.01 -2.56
C LYS A 30 6.49 10.03 -2.20
N GLN A 31 7.71 10.54 -2.04
CA GLN A 31 8.82 9.78 -1.47
C GLN A 31 8.69 9.80 0.06
N ILE A 32 8.75 8.64 0.69
CA ILE A 32 8.79 8.49 2.14
C ILE A 32 10.19 8.00 2.50
N THR A 33 10.88 8.76 3.34
CA THR A 33 12.21 8.41 3.84
C THR A 33 12.10 8.01 5.30
N ILE A 34 12.55 6.79 5.60
CA ILE A 34 12.56 6.22 6.93
C ILE A 34 13.96 6.42 7.50
N ASP A 35 14.06 7.18 8.58
CA ASP A 35 15.34 7.50 9.22
C ASP A 35 15.84 6.31 10.03
N HIS A 36 17.02 5.81 9.66
CA HIS A 36 17.64 4.63 10.27
C HIS A 36 17.96 4.81 11.76
N ASN A 37 18.06 6.04 12.25
CA ASN A 37 18.29 6.32 13.67
C ASN A 37 17.14 5.83 14.56
N TYR A 38 15.96 5.60 13.99
CA TYR A 38 14.79 5.05 14.69
C TYR A 38 14.63 3.54 14.51
N VAL A 39 15.56 2.88 13.83
CA VAL A 39 15.51 1.44 13.56
C VAL A 39 16.47 0.72 14.53
N ASN A 40 15.92 -0.02 15.49
CA ASN A 40 16.73 -0.80 16.43
C ASN A 40 17.15 -2.15 15.84
N GLY A 41 18.30 -2.16 15.19
CA GLY A 41 18.81 -3.33 14.46
C GLY A 41 18.06 -3.52 13.15
N SER A 42 18.78 -3.92 12.08
CA SER A 42 18.13 -4.15 10.79
C SER A 42 17.03 -5.21 10.89
N GLN A 43 15.90 -4.93 10.26
CA GLN A 43 14.72 -5.80 10.23
C GLN A 43 14.47 -6.29 8.80
N THR A 44 13.88 -7.48 8.69
CA THR A 44 13.45 -8.08 7.43
C THR A 44 11.96 -8.33 7.47
N ASP A 45 11.26 -8.09 6.36
CA ASP A 45 9.81 -8.29 6.26
C ASP A 45 9.03 -7.59 7.39
N PHE A 46 9.43 -6.36 7.71
CA PHE A 46 8.92 -5.63 8.87
C PHE A 46 7.63 -4.86 8.52
N PRO A 47 6.50 -5.13 9.18
CA PRO A 47 5.29 -4.31 9.03
C PRO A 47 5.50 -2.95 9.70
N MET A 48 5.53 -1.90 8.90
CA MET A 48 5.68 -0.52 9.36
C MET A 48 4.37 0.23 9.17
N MET A 49 3.88 0.88 10.22
CA MET A 49 2.74 1.79 10.13
C MET A 49 3.20 3.17 9.65
N ILE A 50 2.43 3.77 8.75
CA ILE A 50 2.40 5.22 8.55
C ILE A 50 1.04 5.75 9.03
N ASN A 51 1.05 6.89 9.72
CA ASN A 51 -0.15 7.64 10.07
C ASN A 51 0.11 9.10 9.70
N ILE A 52 -0.50 9.54 8.61
CA ILE A 52 -0.26 10.87 8.04
C ILE A 52 -1.58 11.58 7.75
N THR A 53 -1.51 12.91 7.66
CA THR A 53 -2.58 13.73 7.10
C THR A 53 -1.96 14.62 6.02
N ASP A 54 -2.44 14.50 4.78
CA ASP A 54 -1.85 15.19 3.64
C ASP A 54 -2.93 15.74 2.71
N THR A 55 -2.89 17.06 2.44
CA THR A 55 -3.91 17.73 1.63
C THR A 55 -3.90 17.30 0.17
N ASP A 56 -2.76 16.85 -0.38
CA ASP A 56 -2.76 16.31 -1.75
C ASP A 56 -3.53 14.99 -1.83
N LEU A 57 -3.44 14.15 -0.78
CA LEU A 57 -4.24 12.92 -0.71
C LEU A 57 -5.73 13.28 -0.64
N ALA A 58 -6.10 14.24 0.20
CA ALA A 58 -7.48 14.72 0.31
C ALA A 58 -8.06 15.20 -1.03
N GLU A 59 -7.23 15.88 -1.83
CA GLU A 59 -7.65 16.45 -3.11
C GLU A 59 -7.67 15.45 -4.27
N LYS A 60 -6.81 14.43 -4.26
CA LYS A 60 -6.44 13.68 -5.47
C LYS A 60 -6.60 12.16 -5.38
N ALA A 61 -6.54 11.57 -4.18
CA ALA A 61 -6.76 10.13 -4.05
C ALA A 61 -8.25 9.78 -4.24
N GLN A 62 -8.55 8.53 -4.58
CA GLN A 62 -9.92 8.05 -4.60
C GLN A 62 -10.53 8.11 -3.18
N ALA A 63 -11.86 8.23 -3.11
CA ALA A 63 -12.54 8.44 -1.84
C ALA A 63 -12.46 7.24 -0.89
N ASP A 64 -12.34 6.03 -1.45
CA ASP A 64 -12.12 4.75 -0.78
C ASP A 64 -10.63 4.43 -0.55
N GLY A 65 -9.73 5.11 -1.26
CA GLY A 65 -8.27 4.95 -1.11
C GLY A 65 -7.68 3.78 -1.91
N ASP A 66 -8.46 3.12 -2.76
CA ASP A 66 -8.05 1.96 -3.57
C ASP A 66 -6.85 2.23 -4.50
N ASP A 67 -6.62 3.51 -4.82
CA ASP A 67 -5.51 3.96 -5.66
C ASP A 67 -4.22 4.29 -4.89
N ILE A 68 -4.24 4.24 -3.55
CA ILE A 68 -3.08 4.50 -2.69
C ILE A 68 -2.24 3.23 -2.61
N VAL A 69 -1.09 3.21 -3.30
CA VAL A 69 -0.21 2.04 -3.38
C VAL A 69 1.24 2.39 -3.05
N PHE A 70 1.99 1.42 -2.53
CA PHE A 70 3.36 1.62 -2.08
C PHE A 70 4.35 0.81 -2.92
N PHE A 71 5.50 1.41 -3.22
CA PHE A 71 6.57 0.80 -4.00
C PHE A 71 7.90 0.91 -3.26
N ASN A 72 8.75 -0.11 -3.43
CA ASN A 72 10.10 -0.14 -2.88
C ASN A 72 11.00 0.95 -3.52
N SER A 73 12.21 1.14 -3.01
CA SER A 73 13.17 2.13 -3.51
C SER A 73 13.54 1.98 -5.00
N ASP A 74 13.34 0.79 -5.58
CA ASP A 74 13.52 0.54 -7.02
C ASP A 74 12.39 1.08 -7.90
N ASN A 75 11.29 1.54 -7.29
CA ASN A 75 10.14 2.12 -7.95
C ASN A 75 9.40 1.18 -8.94
N THR A 76 9.54 -0.13 -8.74
CA THR A 76 8.96 -1.18 -9.60
C THR A 76 8.36 -2.34 -8.82
N THR A 77 8.84 -2.60 -7.60
CA THR A 77 8.31 -3.60 -6.70
C THR A 77 7.23 -2.99 -5.82
N GLN A 78 5.97 -3.31 -6.10
CA GLN A 78 4.86 -2.96 -5.21
C GLN A 78 5.03 -3.70 -3.88
N LEU A 79 4.81 -2.99 -2.77
CA LEU A 79 4.86 -3.52 -1.42
C LEU A 79 3.46 -3.93 -0.97
N ASP A 80 3.39 -5.03 -0.22
CA ASP A 80 2.16 -5.42 0.45
C ASP A 80 1.77 -4.33 1.45
N HIS A 81 0.50 -3.96 1.43
CA HIS A 81 -0.05 -2.95 2.32
C HIS A 81 -1.46 -3.30 2.77
N GLN A 82 -1.88 -2.66 3.86
CA GLN A 82 -3.24 -2.64 4.38
C GLN A 82 -3.54 -1.23 4.87
N ILE A 83 -4.65 -0.65 4.43
CA ILE A 83 -5.21 0.57 5.01
C ILE A 83 -5.95 0.15 6.28
N GLU A 84 -5.57 0.75 7.41
CA GLU A 84 -6.22 0.48 8.69
C GLU A 84 -7.51 1.33 8.79
N GLY A 85 -8.64 0.66 8.92
CA GLY A 85 -9.96 1.24 8.93
C GLY A 85 -10.36 1.76 7.56
N THR A 86 -10.41 3.09 7.39
CA THR A 86 -10.75 3.74 6.11
C THR A 86 -9.90 4.98 5.89
N PHE A 87 -9.51 5.21 4.64
CA PHE A 87 -8.91 6.48 4.24
C PHE A 87 -9.93 7.62 4.39
N ASN A 88 -9.55 8.68 5.10
CA ASN A 88 -10.39 9.87 5.23
C ASN A 88 -10.10 10.85 4.10
N SER A 89 -10.78 10.68 2.97
CA SER A 89 -10.62 11.54 1.79
C SER A 89 -10.98 13.02 2.02
N ALA A 90 -11.77 13.36 3.05
CA ALA A 90 -12.06 14.75 3.36
C ALA A 90 -10.87 15.50 3.98
N THR A 91 -10.00 14.79 4.69
CA THR A 91 -8.83 15.37 5.40
C THR A 91 -7.50 14.91 4.83
N GLY A 92 -7.50 13.82 4.05
CA GLY A 92 -6.30 13.14 3.60
C GLY A 92 -5.62 12.36 4.72
N ASN A 93 -6.34 11.98 5.78
CA ASN A 93 -5.78 11.13 6.82
C ASN A 93 -5.73 9.68 6.35
N LEU A 94 -4.52 9.12 6.38
CA LEU A 94 -4.21 7.76 5.97
C LEU A 94 -3.46 7.07 7.10
N LYS A 95 -4.01 5.94 7.55
CA LYS A 95 -3.32 4.95 8.38
C LYS A 95 -3.10 3.71 7.53
N ALA A 96 -1.85 3.31 7.34
CA ALA A 96 -1.54 2.15 6.53
C ALA A 96 -0.37 1.37 7.11
N TRP A 97 -0.48 0.05 7.07
CA TRP A 97 0.59 -0.90 7.36
C TRP A 97 1.23 -1.32 6.05
N ILE A 98 2.56 -1.26 5.97
CA ILE A 98 3.34 -1.63 4.78
C ILE A 98 4.42 -2.61 5.18
N ARG A 99 4.54 -3.75 4.49
CA ARG A 99 5.67 -4.67 4.69
C ARG A 99 6.92 -4.13 4.02
N ILE A 100 7.90 -3.74 4.82
CA ILE A 100 9.22 -3.27 4.37
C ILE A 100 10.16 -4.49 4.27
N PRO A 101 10.62 -4.88 3.06
CA PRO A 101 11.43 -6.09 2.89
C PRO A 101 12.75 -6.03 3.65
N GLU A 102 13.40 -4.86 3.66
CA GLU A 102 14.62 -4.60 4.40
C GLU A 102 14.58 -3.19 5.00
N LEU A 103 14.64 -3.12 6.33
CA LEU A 103 14.68 -1.88 7.08
C LEU A 103 16.04 -1.77 7.77
N SER A 104 16.89 -0.86 7.29
CA SER A 104 18.28 -0.72 7.74
C SER A 104 18.40 0.17 8.98
N ASN A 105 19.29 -0.19 9.90
CA ASN A 105 19.69 0.66 11.03
C ASN A 105 20.98 1.45 10.80
N THR A 106 21.51 1.48 9.57
CA THR A 106 22.76 2.18 9.22
C THR A 106 22.60 3.19 8.09
N THR A 107 21.52 3.09 7.32
CA THR A 107 21.22 3.96 6.18
C THR A 107 19.72 4.16 6.08
N ASN A 108 19.27 5.36 5.72
CA ASN A 108 17.85 5.60 5.53
C ASN A 108 17.27 4.67 4.46
N SER A 109 16.07 4.16 4.71
CA SER A 109 15.28 3.44 3.72
C SER A 109 14.35 4.42 2.98
N THR A 110 14.03 4.12 1.73
CA THR A 110 13.12 4.93 0.91
C THR A 110 12.05 4.04 0.30
N ILE A 111 10.80 4.48 0.39
CA ILE A 111 9.68 3.92 -0.35
C ILE A 111 8.94 5.05 -1.08
N TYR A 112 8.10 4.68 -2.04
CA TYR A 112 7.25 5.63 -2.76
C TYR A 112 5.79 5.28 -2.55
N MET A 113 4.97 6.29 -2.27
CA MET A 113 3.52 6.18 -2.24
C MET A 113 2.96 6.83 -3.50
N TYR A 114 2.22 6.07 -4.29
CA TYR A 114 1.52 6.51 -5.50
C TYR A 114 0.02 6.62 -5.24
N TYR A 115 -0.62 7.57 -5.93
CA TYR A 115 -2.06 7.84 -5.84
C TYR A 115 -2.53 8.63 -7.06
N ASN A 116 -3.83 8.96 -7.10
CA ASN A 116 -4.54 9.61 -8.19
C ASN A 116 -4.56 8.75 -9.46
N ASN A 117 -5.05 7.52 -9.30
CA ASN A 117 -5.44 6.65 -10.40
C ASN A 117 -6.93 6.32 -10.27
N SER A 118 -7.78 7.04 -11.01
CA SER A 118 -9.23 6.88 -10.94
C SER A 118 -9.73 5.50 -11.36
N ASP A 119 -8.92 4.73 -12.09
CA ASP A 119 -9.27 3.41 -12.59
C ASP A 119 -8.63 2.28 -11.75
N ALA A 120 -7.96 2.63 -10.64
CA ALA A 120 -7.41 1.64 -9.73
C ALA A 120 -8.54 0.81 -9.09
N ASN A 121 -8.25 -0.47 -8.89
CA ASN A 121 -9.01 -1.33 -8.00
C ASN A 121 -8.15 -1.55 -6.76
N ASN A 122 -8.77 -1.94 -5.64
CA ASN A 122 -8.07 -2.36 -4.45
C ASN A 122 -6.96 -3.40 -4.76
N THR A 123 -5.74 -3.11 -4.30
CA THR A 123 -4.58 -4.02 -4.38
C THR A 123 -3.91 -4.24 -3.01
N GLU A 124 -4.62 -3.96 -1.93
CA GLU A 124 -4.20 -4.34 -0.58
C GLU A 124 -3.97 -5.85 -0.48
N ASN A 125 -3.00 -6.22 0.36
CA ASN A 125 -2.66 -7.60 0.65
C ASN A 125 -2.34 -7.73 2.13
N SER A 126 -3.37 -7.66 2.98
CA SER A 126 -3.24 -7.70 4.44
C SER A 126 -2.45 -8.93 4.92
N SER A 127 -2.74 -10.12 4.40
CA SER A 127 -1.99 -11.33 4.77
C SER A 127 -0.52 -11.26 4.36
N GLY A 128 -0.22 -10.61 3.23
CA GLY A 128 1.14 -10.29 2.81
C GLY A 128 1.85 -9.31 3.74
N VAL A 129 1.13 -8.35 4.34
CA VAL A 129 1.70 -7.39 5.30
C VAL A 129 2.21 -8.10 6.55
N TRP A 130 1.36 -8.91 7.17
CA TRP A 130 1.63 -9.55 8.46
C TRP A 130 2.50 -10.80 8.33
N GLY A 131 2.61 -11.34 7.11
CA GLY A 131 3.37 -12.53 6.80
C GLY A 131 2.75 -13.82 7.37
N VAL A 132 3.31 -14.96 6.96
CA VAL A 132 2.80 -16.30 7.31
C VAL A 132 2.97 -16.69 8.79
N ASN A 133 3.63 -15.85 9.60
CA ASN A 133 4.05 -16.20 10.95
C ASN A 133 3.10 -15.69 12.04
N ALA A 134 2.23 -14.72 11.73
CA ALA A 134 1.24 -14.26 12.69
C ALA A 134 0.13 -15.32 12.81
N SER A 135 -0.17 -15.77 14.04
CA SER A 135 -1.31 -16.67 14.29
C SER A 135 -2.66 -15.95 14.20
N GLY A 136 -2.66 -14.63 14.32
CA GLY A 136 -3.83 -13.77 14.12
C GLY A 136 -3.43 -12.30 14.31
N ILE A 137 -4.08 -11.42 13.57
CA ILE A 137 -3.91 -9.97 13.66
C ILE A 137 -5.29 -9.33 13.67
N TRP A 138 -5.65 -8.70 14.79
CA TRP A 138 -6.91 -7.97 14.92
C TRP A 138 -6.58 -6.49 15.15
N LEU A 139 -6.78 -5.66 14.12
CA LEU A 139 -6.52 -4.22 14.19
C LEU A 139 -7.61 -3.44 14.92
N MET A 140 -8.79 -4.06 15.11
CA MET A 140 -9.94 -3.46 15.77
C MET A 140 -10.41 -2.18 15.04
N ASP A 141 -10.42 -2.21 13.72
CA ASP A 141 -10.62 -1.07 12.83
C ASP A 141 -11.95 -1.08 12.06
N GLU A 142 -12.84 -2.05 12.32
CA GLU A 142 -14.16 -2.16 11.67
C GLU A 142 -15.09 -1.00 12.01
N GLY A 143 -14.90 -0.38 13.17
CA GLY A 143 -15.62 0.82 13.63
C GLY A 143 -17.10 0.63 13.98
N THR A 144 -17.74 -0.47 13.55
CA THR A 144 -19.15 -0.79 13.86
C THR A 144 -19.41 -2.29 13.85
N GLY A 145 -20.58 -2.70 14.36
CA GLY A 145 -21.03 -4.09 14.31
C GLY A 145 -20.33 -5.00 15.32
N THR A 146 -20.38 -6.31 15.07
CA THR A 146 -19.85 -7.33 15.99
C THR A 146 -18.67 -8.09 15.41
N ALA A 147 -18.30 -7.87 14.16
CA ALA A 147 -17.17 -8.57 13.54
C ALA A 147 -15.85 -7.95 14.04
N VAL A 148 -14.86 -8.80 14.27
CA VAL A 148 -13.45 -8.41 14.45
C VAL A 148 -12.65 -9.26 13.49
N ASN A 149 -12.24 -8.70 12.37
CA ASN A 149 -11.60 -9.45 11.30
C ASN A 149 -10.15 -9.79 11.67
N ASP A 150 -9.69 -10.92 11.14
CA ASP A 150 -8.32 -11.37 11.30
C ASP A 150 -7.57 -11.04 10.01
N SER A 151 -6.71 -10.03 10.08
CA SER A 151 -5.90 -9.54 8.96
C SER A 151 -4.75 -10.48 8.60
N SER A 152 -4.43 -11.49 9.42
CA SER A 152 -3.31 -12.41 9.14
C SER A 152 -3.61 -13.39 8.00
N GLY A 153 -4.87 -13.51 7.58
CA GLY A 153 -5.31 -14.48 6.57
C GLY A 153 -5.56 -15.90 7.12
N ASN A 154 -5.55 -16.10 8.44
CA ASN A 154 -5.85 -17.41 9.05
C ASN A 154 -7.34 -17.60 9.36
N GLU A 155 -8.19 -16.62 9.04
CA GLU A 155 -9.63 -16.64 9.28
C GLU A 155 -10.00 -16.81 10.77
N ASN A 156 -9.11 -16.44 11.70
CA ASN A 156 -9.38 -16.49 13.14
C ASN A 156 -10.24 -15.29 13.57
N HIS A 157 -11.36 -15.05 12.90
CA HIS A 157 -12.22 -13.90 13.17
C HIS A 157 -12.79 -13.93 14.59
N GLY A 158 -12.73 -12.78 15.24
CA GLY A 158 -13.32 -12.53 16.54
C GLY A 158 -14.75 -12.01 16.44
N VAL A 159 -15.39 -11.94 17.61
CA VAL A 159 -16.70 -11.31 17.77
C VAL A 159 -16.63 -10.32 18.92
N ASN A 160 -16.92 -9.04 18.64
CA ASN A 160 -17.10 -8.02 19.67
C ASN A 160 -18.41 -8.30 20.43
N SER A 161 -18.29 -8.56 21.74
CA SER A 161 -19.41 -8.88 22.63
C SER A 161 -19.57 -7.81 23.71
N GLY A 162 -20.13 -6.67 23.31
CA GLY A 162 -20.55 -5.60 24.22
C GLY A 162 -19.50 -4.52 24.51
N ALA A 163 -18.41 -4.45 23.74
CA ALA A 163 -17.52 -3.30 23.75
C ALA A 163 -17.97 -2.25 22.72
N ASP A 164 -17.83 -0.98 23.07
CA ASP A 164 -18.08 0.13 22.15
C ASP A 164 -16.88 0.34 21.21
N TRP A 165 -17.15 0.57 19.93
CA TRP A 165 -16.14 1.02 18.98
C TRP A 165 -15.82 2.49 19.23
N ILE A 166 -14.56 2.80 19.51
CA ILE A 166 -14.08 4.17 19.71
C ILE A 166 -13.32 4.59 18.46
N ALA A 167 -13.85 5.56 17.74
CA ALA A 167 -13.13 6.19 16.62
C ALA A 167 -11.87 6.91 17.13
N ASN A 168 -10.78 6.83 16.37
CA ASN A 168 -9.48 7.42 16.73
C ASN A 168 -8.93 6.87 18.06
N GLY A 169 -8.97 5.55 18.23
CA GLY A 169 -8.26 4.88 19.33
C GLY A 169 -6.79 5.30 19.40
N LEU A 170 -6.17 5.14 20.56
CA LEU A 170 -4.75 5.45 20.73
C LEU A 170 -3.92 4.45 19.91
N ASP A 171 -3.40 4.89 18.77
CA ASP A 171 -2.33 4.19 18.06
C ASP A 171 -1.05 4.34 18.92
N PHE A 172 -0.52 3.23 19.44
CA PHE A 172 0.63 3.20 20.35
C PHE A 172 1.98 2.99 19.64
#